data_AF-A0A2X3B9Y8-F1
#
_entry.id   AF-A0A2X3B9Y8-F1
#
_cell.length_a   1.000
_cell.length_b   1.000
_cell.length_c   1.000
_cell.angle_alpha   90.00
_cell.angle_beta   90.00
_cell.angle_gamma   90.00
#
_symmetry.space_group_name_H-M   'P 1'
#
loop_
_entity.id
_entity.type
_entity.pdbx_description
1 polymer ?
#
loop_
_entity_poly.entity_id
_entity_poly.type
_entity_poly.pdbx_seq_one_letter_code
_entity_poly.pdbx_strand_id
1 'polypeptide(L)'
;MTAKSNLLLTPYESFKLSSRRYTGAKTKLLTQIKEVINTHLPSPKENLSFFDVFAGTGVVSEALMNEPCFRHFYINDFLHSNFAIYQAFFAKESFDWQKLQDLAQSYQNLKPRHIKANYYSRHFAGKFFSFNDSLVIGHIREHLDKLLSVKVLNEKEFYILLASLIYSSDRIANTVGHYDAYRKNVSLKDSFSFKLIQPIITHKNIEIFRADSNVLAKKLALDFKSKLKS
;
A
#
# COMPACT_ATOMS: atom_id res chain seq x y z
N MET A 1 25.07 12.83 -3.82
CA MET A 1 26.11 12.31 -2.89
C MET A 1 25.37 11.87 -1.63
N THR A 2 25.33 10.63 -1.16
CA THR A 2 25.96 9.36 -1.53
C THR A 2 25.03 8.29 -0.95
N ALA A 3 24.24 7.61 -1.79
CA ALA A 3 23.59 6.36 -1.39
C ALA A 3 24.56 5.23 -1.72
N LYS A 4 25.55 5.01 -0.84
CA LYS A 4 26.30 3.75 -0.81
C LYS A 4 25.83 2.99 0.43
N SER A 5 24.93 2.05 0.21
CA SER A 5 24.84 0.86 1.03
C SER A 5 24.47 -0.31 0.11
N ASN A 6 25.50 -0.95 -0.44
CA ASN A 6 25.41 -2.34 -0.85
C ASN A 6 25.21 -3.16 0.44
N LEU A 7 23.97 -3.20 0.92
CA LEU A 7 23.52 -4.24 1.82
C LEU A 7 23.21 -5.44 0.93
N LEU A 8 24.03 -6.48 1.07
CA LEU A 8 23.69 -7.83 0.63
C LEU A 8 22.40 -8.21 1.37
N LEU A 9 21.27 -7.91 0.75
CA LEU A 9 19.94 -8.31 1.21
C LEU A 9 19.95 -9.84 1.26
N THR A 10 19.96 -10.42 2.46
CA THR A 10 19.24 -11.68 2.62
C THR A 10 17.85 -11.44 2.02
N PRO A 11 17.31 -12.34 1.16
CA PRO A 11 16.04 -12.08 0.52
C PRO A 11 14.95 -12.15 1.58
N TYR A 12 14.71 -11.02 2.24
CA TYR A 12 13.54 -10.82 3.07
C TYR A 12 12.36 -10.91 2.11
N GLU A 13 11.58 -11.98 2.22
CA GLU A 13 10.41 -12.16 1.37
C GLU A 13 9.44 -11.00 1.62
N SER A 14 9.27 -10.14 0.62
CA SER A 14 8.49 -8.92 0.73
C SER A 14 7.33 -8.90 -0.26
N PHE A 15 6.24 -8.24 0.13
CA PHE A 15 5.07 -8.08 -0.73
C PHE A 15 5.30 -6.98 -1.77
N LYS A 16 4.97 -7.30 -3.03
CA LYS A 16 4.86 -6.32 -4.11
C LYS A 16 3.48 -5.66 -4.07
N LEU A 17 3.31 -4.50 -4.69
CA LEU A 17 2.03 -3.79 -4.74
C LEU A 17 0.90 -4.70 -5.26
N SER A 18 1.19 -5.47 -6.32
CA SER A 18 0.29 -6.45 -6.94
C SER A 18 -0.11 -7.64 -6.06
N SER A 19 0.51 -7.84 -4.90
CA SER A 19 0.16 -8.93 -3.96
C SER A 19 -1.15 -8.69 -3.22
N ARG A 20 -1.73 -7.48 -3.29
CA ARG A 20 -2.98 -7.15 -2.59
C ARG A 20 -4.17 -7.89 -3.18
N ARG A 21 -5.02 -8.44 -2.31
CA ARG A 21 -6.34 -8.94 -2.72
C ARG A 21 -7.29 -7.76 -2.82
N TYR A 22 -7.86 -7.55 -4.01
CA TYR A 22 -8.74 -6.42 -4.27
C TYR A 22 -9.72 -6.74 -5.39
N THR A 23 -11.01 -6.57 -5.12
CA THR A 23 -12.05 -6.79 -6.12
C THR A 23 -11.87 -5.83 -7.28
N GLY A 24 -11.82 -6.37 -8.51
CA GLY A 24 -11.63 -5.57 -9.71
C GLY A 24 -10.20 -5.11 -9.97
N ALA A 25 -9.19 -5.67 -9.27
CA ALA A 25 -7.78 -5.42 -9.55
C ALA A 25 -7.45 -5.70 -11.04
N LYS A 26 -6.77 -4.75 -11.68
CA LYS A 26 -6.48 -4.79 -13.12
C LYS A 26 -5.18 -5.53 -13.48
N THR A 27 -4.59 -6.26 -12.54
CA THR A 27 -3.28 -6.93 -12.72
C THR A 27 -3.23 -7.83 -13.96
N LYS A 28 -4.32 -8.56 -14.29
CA LYS A 28 -4.40 -9.42 -15.49
C LYS A 28 -4.62 -8.66 -16.81
N LEU A 29 -4.97 -7.37 -16.74
CA LEU A 29 -5.31 -6.52 -17.89
C LEU A 29 -4.24 -5.47 -18.18
N LEU A 30 -3.12 -5.48 -17.45
CA LEU A 30 -2.10 -4.43 -17.54
C LEU A 30 -1.52 -4.32 -18.95
N THR A 31 -1.27 -5.43 -19.64
CA THR A 31 -0.74 -5.42 -21.01
C THR A 31 -1.69 -4.70 -21.96
N GLN A 32 -2.98 -5.08 -21.97
CA GLN A 32 -3.98 -4.46 -22.85
C GLN A 32 -4.19 -2.97 -22.52
N ILE A 33 -4.21 -2.61 -21.23
CA ILE A 33 -4.33 -1.21 -20.80
C ILE A 33 -3.15 -0.39 -21.33
N LYS A 34 -1.92 -0.91 -21.21
CA LYS A 34 -0.71 -0.23 -21.71
C LYS A 34 -0.75 -0.06 -23.22
N GLU A 35 -1.16 -1.09 -23.97
CA GLU A 35 -1.28 -1.03 -25.43
C GLU A 35 -2.25 0.08 -25.86
N VAL A 36 -3.46 0.10 -25.30
CA VAL A 36 -4.48 1.11 -25.63
C VAL A 36 -4.02 2.51 -25.25
N ILE A 37 -3.40 2.69 -24.08
CA ILE A 37 -2.86 4.00 -23.70
C ILE A 37 -1.81 4.44 -24.71
N ASN A 38 -0.83 3.58 -25.02
CA ASN A 38 0.28 3.90 -25.91
C ASN A 38 -0.15 4.25 -27.34
N THR A 39 -1.27 3.72 -27.83
CA THR A 39 -1.85 4.08 -29.14
C THR A 39 -2.53 5.45 -29.15
N HIS A 40 -2.97 5.95 -27.99
CA HIS A 40 -3.69 7.23 -27.87
C HIS A 40 -2.87 8.35 -27.21
N LEU A 41 -1.58 8.12 -26.91
CA LEU A 41 -0.74 9.18 -26.35
C LEU A 41 -0.55 10.34 -27.33
N PRO A 42 -0.54 11.59 -26.85
CA PRO A 42 -0.25 12.76 -27.66
C PRO A 42 1.20 12.75 -28.16
N SER A 43 1.44 13.45 -29.28
CA SER A 43 2.78 13.73 -29.77
C SER A 43 3.23 15.13 -29.34
N PRO A 44 4.47 15.31 -28.85
CA PRO A 44 5.49 14.29 -28.66
C PRO A 44 5.21 13.40 -27.43
N LYS A 45 5.62 12.12 -27.49
CA LYS A 45 5.45 11.14 -26.41
C LYS A 45 6.50 11.31 -25.31
N GLU A 46 6.57 12.51 -24.74
CA GLU A 46 7.55 12.86 -23.72
C GLU A 46 6.95 13.76 -22.64
N ASN A 47 7.56 13.70 -21.45
CA ASN A 47 7.19 14.53 -20.30
C ASN A 47 5.68 14.49 -19.95
N LEU A 48 5.04 13.34 -20.14
CA LEU A 48 3.61 13.18 -19.96
C LEU A 48 3.25 13.03 -18.48
N SER A 49 2.04 13.47 -18.14
CA SER A 49 1.42 13.25 -16.83
C SER A 49 0.35 12.18 -16.94
N PHE A 50 0.30 11.26 -15.96
CA PHE A 50 -0.77 10.28 -15.82
C PHE A 50 -1.59 10.59 -14.58
N PHE A 51 -2.92 10.63 -14.70
CA PHE A 51 -3.83 10.81 -13.57
C PHE A 51 -4.67 9.55 -13.38
N ASP A 52 -4.31 8.77 -12.37
CA ASP A 52 -5.04 7.59 -11.94
C ASP A 52 -6.11 7.99 -10.92
N VAL A 53 -7.25 8.45 -11.45
CA VAL A 53 -8.34 9.05 -10.65
C VAL A 53 -9.02 8.05 -9.69
N PHE A 54 -9.02 6.77 -10.05
CA PHE A 54 -9.58 5.66 -9.28
C PHE A 54 -8.56 4.53 -9.18
N ALA A 55 -7.43 4.82 -8.53
CA ALA A 55 -6.25 3.96 -8.59
C ALA A 55 -6.46 2.56 -7.98
N GLY A 56 -7.39 2.39 -7.04
CA GLY A 56 -7.67 1.09 -6.41
C GLY A 56 -6.41 0.49 -5.78
N THR A 57 -5.86 -0.56 -6.39
CA THR A 57 -4.58 -1.14 -5.93
C THR A 57 -3.34 -0.35 -6.34
N GLY A 58 -3.44 0.59 -7.27
CA GLY A 58 -2.31 1.35 -7.82
C GLY A 58 -1.46 0.59 -8.85
N VAL A 59 -1.84 -0.65 -9.22
CA VAL A 59 -1.06 -1.48 -10.15
C VAL A 59 -0.99 -0.92 -11.57
N VAL A 60 -1.98 -0.13 -11.99
CA VAL A 60 -1.96 0.55 -13.30
C VAL A 60 -0.92 1.67 -13.28
N SER A 61 -0.94 2.51 -12.24
CA SER A 61 0.09 3.52 -11.99
C SER A 61 1.50 2.91 -11.96
N GLU A 62 1.73 1.85 -11.17
CA GLU A 62 3.03 1.15 -11.12
C GLU A 62 3.46 0.64 -12.51
N ALA A 63 2.55 0.03 -13.27
CA ALA A 63 2.85 -0.49 -14.59
C ALA A 63 3.25 0.60 -15.59
N LEU A 64 2.61 1.77 -15.54
CA LEU A 64 2.91 2.92 -16.40
C LEU A 64 4.12 3.71 -15.95
N MET A 65 4.53 3.64 -14.68
CA MET A 65 5.80 4.25 -14.21
C MET A 65 7.03 3.66 -14.91
N ASN A 66 6.93 2.43 -15.42
CA ASN A 66 7.98 1.81 -16.21
C ASN A 66 8.05 2.35 -17.66
N GLU A 67 7.06 3.10 -18.11
CA GLU A 67 7.08 3.73 -19.42
C GLU A 67 7.91 5.04 -19.38
N PRO A 68 8.83 5.25 -20.34
CA PRO A 68 9.76 6.39 -20.31
C PRO A 68 9.07 7.73 -20.61
N CYS A 69 7.95 7.71 -21.34
CA CYS A 69 7.22 8.91 -21.76
C CYS A 69 6.54 9.65 -20.59
N PHE A 70 6.15 8.95 -19.53
CA PHE A 70 5.54 9.57 -18.35
C PHE A 70 6.59 10.07 -17.36
N ARG A 71 6.40 11.27 -16.81
CA ARG A 71 7.28 11.87 -15.79
C ARG A 71 6.56 12.20 -14.50
N HIS A 72 5.24 12.43 -14.57
CA HIS A 72 4.45 12.82 -13.42
C HIS A 72 3.23 11.90 -13.26
N PHE A 73 2.95 11.47 -12.03
CA PHE A 73 1.82 10.62 -11.68
C PHE A 73 0.98 11.29 -10.59
N TYR A 74 -0.32 11.45 -10.83
CA TYR A 74 -1.30 11.84 -9.84
C TYR A 74 -2.10 10.57 -9.50
N ILE A 75 -2.05 10.13 -8.25
CA ILE A 75 -2.69 8.88 -7.81
C ILE A 75 -3.77 9.24 -6.80
N ASN A 76 -5.03 8.92 -7.11
CA ASN A 76 -6.15 9.25 -6.25
C ASN A 76 -7.02 8.02 -5.96
N ASP A 77 -7.52 7.95 -4.74
CA ASP A 77 -8.65 7.11 -4.37
C ASP A 77 -9.36 7.71 -3.16
N PHE A 78 -10.67 7.53 -3.06
CA PHE A 78 -11.44 8.03 -1.92
C PHE A 78 -11.18 7.22 -0.65
N LEU A 79 -10.92 5.92 -0.78
CA LEU A 79 -10.75 5.02 0.35
C LEU A 79 -9.42 5.27 1.07
N HIS A 80 -9.49 5.49 2.38
CA HIS A 80 -8.31 5.72 3.20
C HIS A 80 -7.32 4.54 3.19
N SER A 81 -7.83 3.31 3.11
CA SER A 81 -6.97 2.12 3.00
C SER A 81 -6.10 2.17 1.74
N ASN A 82 -6.66 2.60 0.61
CA ASN A 82 -5.92 2.75 -0.64
C ASN A 82 -4.88 3.87 -0.53
N PHE A 83 -5.26 5.02 0.04
CA PHE A 83 -4.32 6.11 0.33
C PHE A 83 -3.14 5.64 1.19
N ALA A 84 -3.38 4.88 2.26
CA ALA A 84 -2.31 4.35 3.10
C ALA A 84 -1.36 3.41 2.33
N ILE A 85 -1.89 2.59 1.42
CA ILE A 85 -1.07 1.75 0.52
C ILE A 85 -0.24 2.63 -0.42
N TYR A 86 -0.81 3.71 -0.97
CA TYR A 86 -0.06 4.62 -1.85
C TYR A 86 1.06 5.31 -1.10
N GLN A 87 0.81 5.79 0.12
CA GLN A 87 1.85 6.38 0.96
C GLN A 87 2.99 5.38 1.22
N ALA A 88 2.65 4.11 1.49
CA ALA A 88 3.63 3.06 1.73
C ALA A 88 4.50 2.73 0.51
N PHE A 89 3.88 2.58 -0.67
CA PHE A 89 4.59 2.14 -1.87
C PHE A 89 5.22 3.28 -2.66
N PHE A 90 4.55 4.42 -2.80
CA PHE A 90 4.92 5.45 -3.78
C PHE A 90 5.51 6.73 -3.18
N ALA A 91 5.18 7.06 -1.92
CA ALA A 91 5.67 8.31 -1.33
C ALA A 91 7.21 8.29 -1.21
N LYS A 92 7.85 9.44 -1.42
CA LYS A 92 9.31 9.54 -1.68
C LYS A 92 10.11 9.99 -0.46
N GLU A 93 9.46 10.14 0.69
CA GLU A 93 10.10 10.50 1.95
C GLU A 93 11.08 9.41 2.39
N SER A 94 12.12 9.83 3.11
CA SER A 94 13.14 8.92 3.64
C SER A 94 12.57 8.01 4.72
N PHE A 95 13.07 6.78 4.77
CA PHE A 95 12.75 5.79 5.81
C PHE A 95 14.00 4.99 6.17
N ASP A 96 14.02 4.45 7.39
CA ASP A 96 15.07 3.53 7.84
C ASP A 96 14.64 2.07 7.65
N TRP A 97 15.27 1.38 6.69
CA TRP A 97 14.93 -0.02 6.41
C TRP A 97 15.30 -0.98 7.54
N GLN A 98 16.41 -0.74 8.23
CA GLN A 98 16.84 -1.60 9.34
C GLN A 98 15.83 -1.53 10.49
N LYS A 99 15.38 -0.32 10.82
CA LYS A 99 14.31 -0.11 11.82
C LYS A 99 13.04 -0.88 11.48
N LEU A 100 12.65 -0.90 10.20
CA LEU A 100 11.48 -1.64 9.73
C LEU A 100 11.67 -3.16 9.86
N GLN A 101 12.87 -3.67 9.56
CA GLN A 101 13.21 -5.09 9.71
C GLN A 101 13.19 -5.52 11.18
N ASP A 102 13.77 -4.71 12.07
CA ASP A 102 13.80 -4.99 13.51
C ASP A 102 12.37 -5.06 14.09
N LEU A 103 11.51 -4.12 13.70
CA LEU A 103 10.09 -4.13 14.09
C LEU A 103 9.36 -5.34 13.52
N ALA A 104 9.56 -5.67 12.23
CA ALA A 104 8.95 -6.84 11.61
C ALA A 104 9.35 -8.14 12.31
N GLN A 105 10.63 -8.29 12.66
CA GLN A 105 11.13 -9.43 13.42
C GLN A 105 10.52 -9.48 14.82
N SER A 106 10.39 -8.34 15.50
CA SER A 106 9.72 -8.27 16.81
C SER A 106 8.27 -8.75 16.74
N TYR A 107 7.54 -8.34 15.69
CA TYR A 107 6.15 -8.72 15.47
C TYR A 107 6.00 -10.20 15.15
N GLN A 108 6.93 -10.77 14.39
CA GLN A 108 6.95 -12.20 14.08
C GLN A 108 7.14 -13.08 15.32
N ASN A 109 7.75 -12.55 16.38
CA ASN A 109 8.03 -13.26 17.63
C ASN A 109 6.96 -13.07 18.72
N LEU A 110 5.94 -12.25 18.48
CA LEU A 110 4.85 -12.02 19.42
C LEU A 110 4.17 -13.35 19.82
N LYS A 111 3.84 -13.47 21.10
CA LYS A 111 3.12 -14.63 21.64
C LYS A 111 1.70 -14.20 22.01
N PRO A 112 0.66 -14.71 21.32
CA PRO A 112 -0.74 -14.30 21.55
C PRO A 112 -1.17 -14.39 23.02
N ARG A 113 -0.69 -15.41 23.75
CA ARG A 113 -0.96 -15.60 25.19
C ARG A 113 -0.53 -14.44 26.11
N HIS A 114 0.36 -13.56 25.65
CA HIS A 114 0.82 -12.39 26.42
C HIS A 114 0.09 -11.10 26.00
N ILE A 115 -0.84 -11.18 25.05
CA ILE A 115 -1.56 -10.04 24.49
C ILE A 115 -2.98 -10.03 25.07
N LYS A 116 -3.37 -8.89 25.65
CA LYS A 116 -4.73 -8.68 26.16
C LYS A 116 -5.72 -8.55 25.00
N ALA A 117 -6.98 -8.90 25.25
CA ALA A 117 -8.06 -8.69 24.29
C ALA A 117 -8.13 -7.22 23.85
N ASN A 118 -8.29 -7.01 22.54
CA ASN A 118 -8.28 -5.69 21.91
C ASN A 118 -9.47 -5.53 20.96
N TYR A 119 -9.53 -4.45 20.18
CA TYR A 119 -10.63 -4.24 19.23
C TYR A 119 -10.75 -5.39 18.22
N TYR A 120 -9.64 -5.84 17.63
CA TYR A 120 -9.65 -6.87 16.60
C TYR A 120 -10.13 -8.22 17.15
N SER A 121 -9.62 -8.64 18.31
CA SER A 121 -10.03 -9.91 18.92
C SER A 121 -11.50 -9.90 19.37
N ARG A 122 -12.07 -8.73 19.68
CA ARG A 122 -13.49 -8.61 20.05
C ARG A 122 -14.43 -8.62 18.85
N HIS A 123 -14.03 -8.03 17.72
CA HIS A 123 -14.93 -7.80 16.60
C HIS A 123 -14.72 -8.73 15.40
N PHE A 124 -13.50 -9.20 15.18
CA PHE A 124 -13.11 -9.95 13.97
C PHE A 124 -12.70 -11.42 14.22
N ALA A 125 -12.42 -11.78 15.48
CA ALA A 125 -12.12 -13.16 15.84
C ALA A 125 -13.29 -14.09 15.54
N GLY A 126 -13.00 -15.29 15.03
CA GLY A 126 -14.01 -16.29 14.65
C GLY A 126 -14.79 -15.93 13.38
N LYS A 127 -14.51 -14.77 12.77
CA LYS A 127 -15.12 -14.32 11.51
C LYS A 127 -14.06 -14.29 10.42
N PHE A 128 -13.19 -13.28 10.46
CA PHE A 128 -12.15 -13.05 9.47
C PHE A 128 -10.82 -13.73 9.84
N PHE A 129 -10.52 -13.80 11.13
CA PHE A 129 -9.27 -14.35 11.64
C PHE A 129 -9.53 -15.26 12.84
N SER A 130 -8.57 -16.11 13.18
CA SER A 130 -8.61 -16.83 14.45
C SER A 130 -8.54 -15.84 15.63
N PHE A 131 -8.85 -16.31 16.84
CA PHE A 131 -8.78 -15.46 18.02
C PHE A 131 -7.34 -14.97 18.29
N ASN A 132 -6.35 -15.86 18.20
CA ASN A 132 -4.96 -15.53 18.43
C ASN A 132 -4.37 -14.61 17.35
N ASP A 133 -4.70 -14.85 16.07
CA ASP A 133 -4.28 -13.95 14.99
C ASP A 133 -4.90 -12.56 15.15
N SER A 134 -6.17 -12.49 15.58
CA SER A 134 -6.83 -11.21 15.86
C SER A 134 -6.17 -10.44 17.00
N LEU A 135 -5.70 -11.12 18.05
CA LEU A 135 -4.94 -10.49 19.14
C LEU A 135 -3.66 -9.85 18.59
N VAL A 136 -2.88 -10.60 17.81
CA VAL A 136 -1.60 -10.13 17.26
C VAL A 136 -1.82 -8.96 16.29
N ILE A 137 -2.76 -9.08 15.34
CA ILE A 137 -3.06 -8.01 14.38
C ILE A 137 -3.47 -6.73 15.10
N GLY A 138 -4.39 -6.83 16.08
CA GLY A 138 -4.86 -5.69 16.84
C GLY A 138 -3.75 -5.03 17.66
N HIS A 139 -2.89 -5.83 18.30
CA HIS A 139 -1.74 -5.32 19.06
C HIS A 139 -0.76 -4.56 18.17
N ILE A 140 -0.41 -5.13 17.01
CA ILE A 140 0.50 -4.46 16.06
C ILE A 140 -0.14 -3.16 15.59
N ARG A 141 -1.43 -3.17 15.22
CA ARG A 141 -2.15 -1.97 14.77
C ARG A 141 -2.07 -0.85 15.81
N GLU A 142 -2.39 -1.13 17.07
CA GLU A 142 -2.33 -0.15 18.17
C GLU A 142 -0.89 0.31 18.45
N HIS A 143 0.08 -0.60 18.38
CA HIS A 143 1.48 -0.28 18.59
C HIS A 143 2.02 0.69 17.53
N LEU A 144 1.64 0.52 16.25
CA LEU A 144 2.03 1.45 15.18
C LEU A 144 1.55 2.88 15.44
N ASP A 145 0.30 3.06 15.89
CA ASP A 145 -0.21 4.40 16.25
C ASP A 145 0.56 5.01 17.42
N LYS A 146 0.91 4.19 18.42
CA LYS A 146 1.74 4.64 19.53
C LYS A 146 3.11 5.10 19.05
N LEU A 147 3.80 4.30 18.24
CA LEU A 147 5.13 4.64 17.73
C LEU A 147 5.13 5.90 16.85
N LEU A 148 4.07 6.12 16.07
CA LEU A 148 3.87 7.35 15.30
C LEU A 148 3.63 8.55 16.23
N SER A 149 2.73 8.43 17.20
CA SER A 149 2.39 9.55 18.11
C SER A 149 3.55 10.00 18.99
N VAL A 150 4.44 9.08 19.38
CA VAL A 150 5.69 9.41 20.11
C VAL A 150 6.87 9.70 19.18
N LYS A 151 6.65 9.81 17.87
CA LYS A 151 7.66 10.16 16.84
C LYS A 151 8.85 9.19 16.74
N VAL A 152 8.67 7.93 17.13
CA VAL A 152 9.65 6.86 16.87
C VAL A 152 9.64 6.45 15.39
N LEU A 153 8.44 6.45 14.80
CA LEU A 153 8.25 6.29 13.36
C LEU A 153 7.98 7.66 12.73
N ASN A 154 8.56 7.87 11.55
CA ASN A 154 8.06 8.91 10.65
C ASN A 154 6.83 8.40 9.87
N GLU A 155 6.14 9.30 9.15
CA GLU A 155 4.92 8.93 8.43
C GLU A 155 5.15 7.83 7.38
N LYS A 156 6.27 7.89 6.64
CA LYS A 156 6.60 6.90 5.61
C LYS A 156 6.82 5.51 6.23
N GLU A 157 7.60 5.43 7.31
CA GLU A 157 7.85 4.19 8.05
C GLU A 157 6.55 3.61 8.63
N PHE A 158 5.70 4.47 9.19
CA PHE A 158 4.37 4.08 9.67
C PHE A 158 3.52 3.47 8.54
N TYR A 159 3.42 4.15 7.39
CA TYR A 159 2.63 3.63 6.28
C TYR A 159 3.21 2.33 5.71
N ILE A 160 4.53 2.17 5.64
CA ILE A 160 5.17 0.91 5.24
C ILE A 160 4.74 -0.23 6.17
N LEU A 161 4.81 -0.04 7.49
CA LEU A 161 4.42 -1.07 8.46
C LEU A 161 2.91 -1.33 8.45
N LEU A 162 2.09 -0.30 8.29
CA LEU A 162 0.64 -0.43 8.21
C LEU A 162 0.21 -1.19 6.95
N ALA A 163 0.79 -0.86 5.79
CA ALA A 163 0.57 -1.61 4.55
C ALA A 163 1.03 -3.07 4.69
N SER A 164 2.18 -3.30 5.34
CA SER A 164 2.68 -4.64 5.65
C SER A 164 1.71 -5.44 6.51
N LEU A 165 1.15 -4.83 7.56
CA LEU A 165 0.12 -5.45 8.39
C LEU A 165 -1.12 -5.83 7.56
N ILE A 166 -1.60 -4.94 6.71
CA ILE A 166 -2.77 -5.18 5.84
C ILE A 166 -2.50 -6.36 4.90
N TYR A 167 -1.37 -6.36 4.19
CA TYR A 167 -1.02 -7.41 3.23
C TYR A 167 -0.82 -8.76 3.92
N SER A 168 -0.15 -8.79 5.07
CA SER A 168 -0.02 -10.01 5.89
C SER A 168 -1.37 -10.53 6.38
N SER A 169 -2.26 -9.64 6.81
CA SER A 169 -3.61 -10.02 7.27
C SER A 169 -4.44 -10.60 6.12
N ASP A 170 -4.41 -9.99 4.94
CA ASP A 170 -5.15 -10.44 3.75
C ASP A 170 -4.82 -11.89 3.33
N ARG A 171 -3.61 -12.37 3.63
CA ARG A 171 -3.15 -13.74 3.31
C ARG A 171 -3.87 -14.80 4.12
N ILE A 172 -4.24 -14.48 5.35
CA ILE A 172 -4.90 -15.42 6.28
C ILE A 172 -6.40 -15.14 6.42
N ALA A 173 -6.87 -14.01 5.89
CA ALA A 173 -8.25 -13.56 6.04
C ALA A 173 -9.24 -14.57 5.43
N ASN A 174 -10.22 -14.97 6.23
CA ASN A 174 -11.36 -15.79 5.81
C ASN A 174 -12.39 -14.93 5.05
N THR A 175 -12.04 -14.50 3.85
CA THR A 175 -12.89 -13.67 2.98
C THR A 175 -13.22 -14.37 1.67
N VAL A 176 -14.23 -13.87 0.97
CA VAL A 176 -14.60 -14.28 -0.40
C VAL A 176 -13.97 -13.36 -1.47
N GLY A 177 -12.89 -12.65 -1.12
CA GLY A 177 -12.20 -11.69 -1.98
C GLY A 177 -12.38 -10.23 -1.59
N HIS A 178 -13.31 -9.94 -0.66
CA HIS A 178 -13.54 -8.64 -0.04
C HIS A 178 -13.96 -8.81 1.42
N TYR A 179 -13.87 -7.74 2.22
CA TYR A 179 -14.13 -7.79 3.67
C TYR A 179 -15.60 -7.62 4.06
N ASP A 180 -16.53 -7.45 3.10
CA ASP A 180 -17.96 -7.35 3.41
C ASP A 180 -18.59 -8.70 3.78
N ALA A 181 -17.90 -9.80 3.48
CA ALA A 181 -18.38 -11.14 3.77
C ALA A 181 -17.23 -12.08 4.18
N TYR A 182 -17.55 -12.98 5.10
CA TYR A 182 -16.69 -14.09 5.52
C TYR A 182 -17.45 -15.41 5.41
N ARG A 183 -16.71 -16.51 5.28
CA ARG A 183 -17.31 -17.85 5.16
C ARG A 183 -17.67 -18.39 6.54
N LYS A 184 -18.91 -18.86 6.72
CA LYS A 184 -19.35 -19.56 7.94
C LYS A 184 -18.85 -21.01 7.95
N ASN A 185 -18.76 -21.61 9.14
CA ASN A 185 -18.40 -23.02 9.35
C ASN A 185 -17.01 -23.42 8.82
N VAL A 186 -16.06 -22.47 8.83
CA VAL A 186 -14.66 -22.71 8.49
C VAL A 186 -13.84 -22.79 9.77
N SER A 187 -12.98 -23.80 9.87
CA SER A 187 -11.97 -23.87 10.95
C SER A 187 -10.84 -22.89 10.63
N LEU A 188 -10.72 -21.83 11.45
CA LEU A 188 -9.68 -20.81 11.32
C LEU A 188 -8.42 -21.27 12.04
N LYS A 189 -7.27 -21.17 11.37
CA LYS A 189 -5.96 -21.58 11.89
C LYS A 189 -5.13 -20.35 12.24
N ASP A 190 -4.39 -20.45 13.34
CA ASP A 190 -3.35 -19.49 13.71
C ASP A 190 -2.22 -19.57 12.68
N SER A 191 -2.12 -18.55 11.84
CA SER A 191 -1.17 -18.56 10.72
C SER A 191 -0.66 -17.17 10.36
N PHE A 192 -0.96 -16.16 11.16
CA PHE A 192 -0.48 -14.82 10.92
C PHE A 192 1.05 -14.76 10.94
N SER A 193 1.63 -14.16 9.90
CA SER A 193 3.05 -13.89 9.77
C SER A 193 3.22 -12.48 9.21
N PHE A 194 3.96 -11.65 9.94
CA PHE A 194 4.20 -10.26 9.55
C PHE A 194 5.35 -10.20 8.54
N LYS A 195 5.05 -9.79 7.30
CA LYS A 195 6.01 -9.64 6.21
C LYS A 195 5.94 -8.22 5.67
N LEU A 196 7.11 -7.64 5.42
CA LEU A 196 7.22 -6.28 4.92
C LEU A 196 6.74 -6.18 3.48
N ILE A 197 6.15 -5.04 3.10
CA ILE A 197 6.03 -4.64 1.70
C ILE A 197 7.37 -4.13 1.17
N GLN A 198 7.53 -4.12 -0.15
CA GLN A 198 8.67 -3.51 -0.83
C GLN A 198 8.28 -2.14 -1.40
N PRO A 199 8.74 -1.01 -0.83
CA PRO A 199 8.48 0.30 -1.40
C PRO A 199 9.02 0.40 -2.83
N ILE A 200 8.31 1.13 -3.69
CA ILE A 200 8.70 1.34 -5.08
C ILE A 200 9.67 2.52 -5.13
N ILE A 201 10.89 2.26 -5.57
CA ILE A 201 11.92 3.29 -5.76
C ILE A 201 11.88 3.77 -7.20
N THR A 202 11.56 5.05 -7.41
CA THR A 202 11.46 5.63 -8.75
C THR A 202 11.86 7.10 -8.78
N HIS A 203 12.36 7.55 -9.93
CA HIS A 203 12.72 8.94 -10.18
C HIS A 203 11.53 9.77 -10.69
N LYS A 204 10.38 9.16 -10.97
CA LYS A 204 9.17 9.88 -11.40
C LYS A 204 8.66 10.82 -10.29
N ASN A 205 7.93 11.86 -10.68
CA ASN A 205 7.20 12.73 -9.77
C ASN A 205 5.86 12.08 -9.44
N ILE A 206 5.49 12.04 -8.16
CA ILE A 206 4.28 11.39 -7.69
C ILE A 206 3.58 12.31 -6.70
N GLU A 207 2.31 12.57 -6.95
CA GLU A 207 1.40 13.27 -6.05
C GLU A 207 0.25 12.32 -5.67
N ILE A 208 0.03 12.15 -4.38
CA ILE A 208 -0.93 11.19 -3.83
C ILE A 208 -2.09 11.94 -3.18
N PHE A 209 -3.31 11.56 -3.53
CA PHE A 209 -4.52 12.21 -3.06
C PHE A 209 -5.50 11.21 -2.46
N ARG A 210 -6.26 11.70 -1.48
CA ARG A 210 -7.48 11.07 -0.97
C ARG A 210 -8.63 12.06 -1.05
N ALA A 211 -9.21 12.21 -2.24
CA ALA A 211 -10.23 13.21 -2.50
C ALA A 211 -11.40 12.66 -3.34
N ASP A 212 -12.52 13.39 -3.31
CA ASP A 212 -13.58 13.24 -4.30
C ASP A 212 -13.01 13.52 -5.70
N SER A 213 -13.27 12.62 -6.64
CA SER A 213 -12.69 12.67 -7.98
C SER A 213 -13.18 13.88 -8.79
N ASN A 214 -14.43 14.29 -8.62
CA ASN A 214 -14.98 15.45 -9.34
C ASN A 214 -14.35 16.75 -8.83
N VAL A 215 -14.12 16.85 -7.52
CA VAL A 215 -13.43 18.01 -6.92
C VAL A 215 -11.97 18.05 -7.37
N LEU A 216 -11.26 16.93 -7.28
CA LEU A 216 -9.84 16.86 -7.62
C LEU A 216 -9.60 17.11 -9.11
N ALA A 217 -10.41 16.51 -10.00
CA ALA A 217 -10.27 16.70 -11.45
C ALA A 217 -10.44 18.17 -11.84
N LYS A 218 -11.40 18.88 -11.24
CA LYS A 218 -11.59 20.32 -11.47
C LYS A 218 -10.38 21.12 -11.01
N LYS A 219 -9.84 20.83 -9.82
CA LYS A 219 -8.65 21.48 -9.29
C LYS A 219 -7.45 21.30 -10.22
N LEU A 220 -7.11 20.06 -10.56
CA LEU A 220 -5.96 19.75 -11.43
C LEU A 220 -6.12 20.39 -12.82
N ALA A 221 -7.33 20.40 -13.38
CA ALA A 221 -7.59 21.06 -14.66
C ALA A 221 -7.33 22.58 -14.62
N LEU A 222 -7.64 23.25 -13.50
CA LEU A 222 -7.32 24.66 -13.30
C LEU A 222 -5.82 24.88 -13.14
N ASP A 223 -5.16 24.05 -12.33
CA ASP A 223 -3.72 24.11 -12.09
C ASP A 223 -2.90 23.88 -13.38
N PHE A 224 -3.36 22.98 -14.26
CA PHE A 224 -2.73 22.78 -15.58
C PHE A 224 -2.95 23.97 -16.51
N LYS A 225 -4.13 24.59 -16.49
CA LYS A 225 -4.40 25.79 -17.29
C LYS A 225 -3.56 26.99 -16.85
N SER A 226 -3.29 27.15 -15.55
CA SER A 226 -2.46 28.25 -15.06
C SER A 226 -0.99 28.05 -15.43
N LYS A 227 -0.46 26.83 -15.35
CA LYS A 227 0.92 26.49 -15.74
C LYS A 227 1.21 26.67 -17.23
N LEU A 228 0.20 26.61 -18.10
CA LEU A 228 0.35 26.88 -19.54
C LEU A 228 0.37 28.38 -19.88
N LYS A 229 -0.02 29.25 -18.94
CA LYS A 229 -0.07 30.71 -19.12
C LYS A 229 1.13 31.44 -18.50
N SER A 230 1.98 30.73 -17.77
CA SER A 230 3.22 31.21 -17.12
C SER A 230 4.44 30.72 -17.88
#